data_AF-A0A1G1H595-F1
#
_entry.id   AF-A0A1G1H595-F1
#
_cell.length_a   1.000
_cell.length_b   1.000
_cell.length_c   1.000
_cell.angle_alpha   90.00
_cell.angle_beta   90.00
_cell.angle_gamma   90.00
#
_symmetry.space_group_name_H-M   'P 1'
#
loop_
_entity.id
_entity.type
_entity.pdbx_description
1 polymer ?
#
loop_
_entity_poly.entity_id
_entity_poly.type
_entity_poly.pdbx_seq_one_letter_code
_entity_poly.pdbx_strand_id
1 'polypeptide(L)'
;MTTDREVLPPLISTPSRTPSTRFYWIDSLRIIGIALVVLGHIAQILGQPWGAVIHNHFFDLSISKVGVVIFLFVSGLGLHLSQTRRPVAPLRFYVQRLWRIYPMYWAALAVGLLLNQLRDEPVFGSWNEAILTVSGFCAFTGRWGCNFPMGWFIGLILSLYCLYPLLAWAMRRHAAGTMCVLFVISVSSRLIVESLFTGYPLEWFPLCRVFEFGLGLYWVERGIPGGASSPRWVAFLSDISFPLYLLHYSFAFVFWHASYPWHLLIYLAIVILASIAVSAVEERAKAFLTSRKRAPLPS
;
A
#
# COMPACT_ATOMS: atom_id res chain seq x y z
N MET A 1 -37.79 -59.90 -2.44
CA MET A 1 -38.17 -58.47 -2.63
C MET A 1 -38.63 -58.00 -1.26
N THR A 2 -37.94 -57.15 -0.52
CA THR A 2 -37.27 -55.91 -0.87
C THR A 2 -36.04 -55.69 0.00
N THR A 3 -34.94 -55.25 -0.60
CA THR A 3 -33.68 -54.91 0.05
C THR A 3 -33.75 -53.54 0.72
N ASP A 4 -33.45 -53.49 2.02
CA ASP A 4 -33.20 -52.26 2.76
C ASP A 4 -31.97 -51.54 2.18
N ARG A 5 -32.17 -50.33 1.65
CA ARG A 5 -31.08 -49.41 1.34
C ARG A 5 -30.90 -48.47 2.52
N GLU A 6 -29.86 -48.70 3.32
CA GLU A 6 -29.28 -47.70 4.21
C GLU A 6 -28.94 -46.45 3.38
N VAL A 7 -29.65 -45.35 3.63
CA VAL A 7 -29.31 -44.03 3.10
C VAL A 7 -28.19 -43.48 3.97
N LEU A 8 -26.95 -43.56 3.47
CA LEU A 8 -25.78 -42.90 4.06
C LEU A 8 -26.05 -41.39 4.22
N PRO A 9 -25.70 -40.77 5.37
CA PRO A 9 -25.80 -39.33 5.52
C PRO A 9 -24.84 -38.62 4.56
N PRO A 10 -25.20 -37.45 4.00
CA PRO A 10 -24.35 -36.75 3.06
C PRO A 10 -23.03 -36.33 3.72
N LEU A 11 -21.95 -36.75 3.07
CA LEU A 11 -20.55 -36.42 3.34
C LEU A 11 -20.35 -34.91 3.53
N ILE A 12 -19.68 -34.56 4.63
CA ILE A 12 -18.77 -33.41 4.80
C ILE A 12 -19.28 -32.13 4.13
N SER A 13 -19.97 -31.29 4.91
CA SER A 13 -20.09 -29.88 4.59
C SER A 13 -18.68 -29.30 4.44
N THR A 14 -18.28 -29.08 3.19
CA THR A 14 -17.13 -28.24 2.88
C THR A 14 -17.29 -26.94 3.68
N PRO A 15 -16.26 -26.46 4.40
CA PRO A 15 -16.38 -25.18 5.09
C PRO A 15 -16.63 -24.13 4.02
N SER A 16 -17.87 -23.63 3.97
CA SER A 16 -18.20 -22.50 3.12
C SER A 16 -17.27 -21.38 3.58
N ARG A 17 -16.28 -21.08 2.73
CA ARG A 17 -15.53 -19.83 2.84
C ARG A 17 -16.57 -18.75 2.60
N THR A 18 -17.22 -18.26 3.64
CA THR A 18 -17.92 -16.99 3.56
C THR A 18 -16.90 -16.00 2.97
N PRO A 19 -17.20 -15.40 1.81
CA PRO A 19 -16.30 -14.41 1.23
C PRO A 19 -16.05 -13.38 2.33
N SER A 20 -14.78 -13.09 2.64
CA SER A 20 -14.47 -12.00 3.56
C SER A 20 -15.15 -10.77 2.99
N THR A 21 -16.22 -10.29 3.63
CA THR A 21 -17.07 -9.24 3.08
C THR A 21 -16.21 -8.01 2.80
N ARG A 22 -15.97 -7.74 1.51
CA ARG A 22 -15.25 -6.55 1.04
C ARG A 22 -16.24 -5.40 1.01
N PHE A 23 -15.93 -4.33 1.72
CA PHE A 23 -16.79 -3.17 1.77
C PHE A 23 -16.50 -2.24 0.59
N TYR A 24 -17.54 -1.94 -0.19
CA TYR A 24 -17.47 -1.05 -1.36
C TYR A 24 -16.73 0.24 -1.06
N TRP A 25 -17.07 0.92 0.04
CA TRP A 25 -16.49 2.20 0.39
C TRP A 25 -14.97 2.13 0.68
N ILE A 26 -14.47 1.02 1.24
CA ILE A 26 -13.03 0.85 1.51
C ILE A 26 -12.28 0.68 0.20
N ASP A 27 -12.82 -0.13 -0.72
CA ASP A 27 -12.23 -0.32 -2.04
C ASP A 27 -12.30 0.98 -2.86
N SER A 28 -13.40 1.73 -2.78
CA SER A 28 -13.52 3.07 -3.39
C SER A 28 -12.48 4.06 -2.85
N LEU A 29 -12.23 4.08 -1.54
CA LEU A 29 -11.18 4.94 -0.97
C LEU A 29 -9.80 4.61 -1.52
N ARG A 30 -9.48 3.32 -1.74
CA ARG A 30 -8.21 2.93 -2.38
C ARG A 30 -8.11 3.43 -3.81
N ILE A 31 -9.19 3.30 -4.57
CA ILE A 31 -9.27 3.76 -5.96
C ILE A 31 -9.10 5.29 -6.03
N ILE A 32 -9.79 6.03 -5.16
CA ILE A 32 -9.66 7.48 -5.06
C ILE A 32 -8.22 7.85 -4.65
N GLY A 33 -7.67 7.17 -3.64
CA GLY A 33 -6.31 7.40 -3.16
C GLY A 33 -5.27 7.25 -4.28
N ILE A 34 -5.33 6.15 -5.04
CA ILE A 34 -4.40 5.96 -6.16
C ILE A 34 -4.60 6.97 -7.28
N ALA A 35 -5.86 7.29 -7.61
CA ALA A 35 -6.15 8.28 -8.64
C ALA A 35 -5.56 9.65 -8.28
N LEU A 36 -5.71 10.09 -7.03
CA LEU A 36 -5.15 11.35 -6.54
C LEU A 36 -3.62 11.36 -6.55
N VAL A 37 -2.97 10.24 -6.17
CA VAL A 37 -1.51 10.11 -6.25
C VAL A 37 -1.03 10.26 -7.70
N VAL A 38 -1.60 9.48 -8.61
CA VAL A 38 -1.21 9.48 -10.03
C VAL A 38 -1.46 10.84 -10.67
N LEU A 39 -2.65 11.43 -10.45
CA LEU A 39 -2.99 12.75 -10.97
C LEU A 39 -2.05 13.82 -10.44
N GLY A 40 -1.72 13.82 -9.14
CA GLY A 40 -0.79 14.79 -8.57
C GLY A 40 0.61 14.71 -9.17
N HIS A 41 1.10 13.50 -9.44
CA HIS A 41 2.39 13.34 -10.12
C HIS A 41 2.33 13.71 -11.60
N ILE A 42 1.21 13.45 -12.29
CA ILE A 42 1.00 13.95 -13.66
C ILE A 42 1.05 15.48 -13.66
N ALA A 43 0.37 16.14 -12.71
CA ALA A 43 0.41 17.60 -12.57
C ALA A 43 1.84 18.10 -12.41
N GLN A 44 2.60 17.45 -11.52
CA GLN A 44 3.99 17.79 -11.24
C GLN A 44 4.88 17.61 -12.48
N ILE A 45 4.74 16.50 -13.20
CA ILE A 45 5.50 16.22 -14.43
C ILE A 45 5.19 17.26 -15.51
N LEU A 46 3.93 17.64 -15.65
CA LEU A 46 3.46 18.62 -16.64
C LEU A 46 3.65 20.08 -16.19
N GLY A 47 4.21 20.32 -14.99
CA GLY A 47 4.37 21.66 -14.42
C GLY A 47 3.06 22.42 -14.19
N GLN A 48 1.97 21.69 -13.93
CA GLN A 48 0.63 22.27 -13.85
C GLN A 48 0.21 22.60 -12.41
N PRO A 49 -0.44 23.76 -12.19
CA PRO A 49 -0.76 24.23 -10.84
C PRO A 49 -1.89 23.45 -10.16
N TRP A 50 -2.75 22.75 -10.90
CA TRP A 50 -3.90 22.02 -10.36
C TRP A 50 -3.53 20.82 -9.45
N GLY A 51 -2.25 20.44 -9.42
CA GLY A 51 -1.74 19.47 -8.45
C GLY A 51 -1.60 20.03 -7.03
N ALA A 52 -1.45 21.35 -6.89
CA ALA A 52 -1.37 22.04 -5.61
C ALA A 52 -2.77 22.37 -5.09
N VAL A 53 -3.04 22.04 -3.83
CA VAL A 53 -4.30 22.37 -3.15
C VAL A 53 -4.10 23.59 -2.25
N ILE A 54 -3.04 23.57 -1.43
CA ILE A 54 -2.60 24.69 -0.60
C ILE A 54 -1.09 24.76 -0.73
N HIS A 55 -0.57 25.91 -1.14
CA HIS A 55 0.87 26.17 -1.17
C HIS A 55 1.13 27.50 -0.48
N ASN A 56 1.64 27.44 0.75
CA ASN A 56 2.08 28.62 1.51
C ASN A 56 3.26 28.24 2.41
N HIS A 57 3.81 29.25 3.12
CA HIS A 57 4.98 29.07 4.00
C HIS A 57 4.80 28.02 5.11
N PHE A 58 3.56 27.65 5.46
CA PHE A 58 3.26 26.73 6.56
C PHE A 58 2.69 25.39 6.08
N PHE A 59 2.13 25.32 4.88
CA PHE A 59 1.44 24.15 4.35
C PHE A 59 1.71 23.99 2.87
N ASP A 60 2.32 22.86 2.51
CA ASP A 60 2.41 22.37 1.14
C ASP A 60 1.52 21.12 0.99
N LEU A 61 0.25 21.34 0.68
CA LEU A 61 -0.75 20.31 0.44
C LEU A 61 -0.96 20.14 -1.06
N SER A 62 -0.66 18.95 -1.58
CA SER A 62 -0.95 18.54 -2.95
C SER A 62 -2.03 17.46 -2.97
N ILE A 63 -2.67 17.28 -4.13
CA ILE A 63 -3.65 16.18 -4.31
C ILE A 63 -2.99 14.81 -4.12
N SER A 64 -1.72 14.65 -4.49
CA SER A 64 -0.98 13.40 -4.26
C SER A 64 -0.77 13.12 -2.78
N LYS A 65 -0.47 14.15 -1.97
CA LYS A 65 -0.36 14.02 -0.50
C LYS A 65 -1.69 13.62 0.13
N VAL A 66 -2.83 14.12 -0.37
CA VAL A 66 -4.17 13.66 0.05
C VAL A 66 -4.36 12.18 -0.26
N GLY A 67 -3.95 11.72 -1.45
CA GLY A 67 -4.01 10.31 -1.81
C GLY A 67 -3.20 9.40 -0.87
N VAL A 68 -2.01 9.84 -0.46
CA VAL A 68 -1.17 9.14 0.55
C VAL A 68 -1.89 9.06 1.90
N VAL A 69 -2.53 10.15 2.36
CA VAL A 69 -3.31 10.15 3.61
C VAL A 69 -4.43 9.11 3.57
N ILE A 70 -5.15 9.01 2.44
CA ILE A 70 -6.19 8.00 2.26
C ILE A 70 -5.60 6.59 2.33
N PHE A 71 -4.45 6.35 1.71
CA PHE A 71 -3.78 5.04 1.79
C PHE A 71 -3.37 4.68 3.21
N LEU A 72 -2.84 5.62 3.99
CA LEU A 72 -2.48 5.39 5.38
C LEU A 72 -3.70 5.06 6.24
N PHE A 73 -4.78 5.84 6.08
CA PHE A 73 -6.05 5.60 6.75
C PHE A 73 -6.61 4.21 6.43
N VAL A 74 -6.73 3.87 5.15
CA VAL A 74 -7.23 2.56 4.71
C VAL A 74 -6.33 1.42 5.17
N SER A 75 -5.01 1.65 5.23
CA SER A 75 -4.05 0.66 5.72
C SER A 75 -4.25 0.37 7.21
N GLY A 76 -4.38 1.41 8.04
CA GLY A 76 -4.70 1.27 9.45
C GLY A 76 -6.05 0.60 9.69
N LEU A 77 -7.09 1.04 8.98
CA LEU A 77 -8.44 0.48 9.04
C LEU A 77 -8.45 -1.02 8.70
N GLY A 78 -7.90 -1.38 7.54
CA GLY A 78 -7.87 -2.77 7.08
C GLY A 78 -7.00 -3.67 7.96
N LEU A 79 -5.90 -3.12 8.50
CA LEU A 79 -5.05 -3.79 9.47
C LEU A 79 -5.82 -4.14 10.74
N HIS A 80 -6.40 -3.13 11.38
CA HIS A 80 -7.10 -3.29 12.66
C HIS A 80 -8.33 -4.17 12.52
N LEU A 81 -9.14 -3.96 11.47
CA LEU A 81 -10.28 -4.82 11.17
C LEU A 81 -9.88 -6.29 11.02
N SER A 82 -8.77 -6.57 10.32
CA SER A 82 -8.28 -7.94 10.14
C SER A 82 -7.89 -8.59 11.46
N GLN A 83 -7.24 -7.84 12.35
CA GLN A 83 -6.76 -8.33 13.64
C GLN A 83 -7.86 -8.44 14.69
N THR A 84 -8.88 -7.58 14.65
CA THR A 84 -10.06 -7.70 15.51
C THR A 84 -10.90 -8.92 15.12
N ARG A 85 -11.02 -9.23 13.82
CA ARG A 85 -11.76 -10.43 13.36
C ARG A 85 -10.98 -11.72 13.57
N ARG A 86 -9.66 -11.71 13.34
CA ARG A 86 -8.79 -12.88 13.42
C ARG A 86 -7.43 -12.47 13.99
N PRO A 87 -7.30 -12.40 15.33
CA PRO A 87 -6.03 -12.07 15.95
C PRO A 87 -5.01 -13.17 15.63
N VAL A 88 -3.76 -12.76 15.41
CA VAL A 88 -2.64 -13.68 15.20
C VAL A 88 -1.50 -13.32 16.14
N ALA A 89 -0.65 -14.30 16.45
CA ALA A 89 0.53 -14.08 17.29
C ALA A 89 1.46 -13.01 16.68
N PRO A 90 2.19 -12.23 17.50
CA PRO A 90 3.00 -11.09 17.03
C PRO A 90 4.01 -11.43 15.92
N LEU A 91 4.76 -12.53 16.06
CA LEU A 91 5.72 -12.93 15.02
C LEU A 91 5.02 -13.24 13.69
N ARG A 92 3.92 -13.99 13.76
CA ARG A 92 3.12 -14.34 12.57
C ARG A 92 2.49 -13.10 11.93
N PHE A 93 2.09 -12.12 12.74
CA PHE A 93 1.61 -10.82 12.27
C PHE A 93 2.64 -10.16 11.37
N TYR A 94 3.88 -9.97 11.85
CA TYR A 94 4.93 -9.30 11.08
C TYR A 94 5.26 -10.05 9.79
N VAL A 95 5.46 -11.37 9.86
CA VAL A 95 5.74 -12.19 8.68
C VAL A 95 4.63 -12.06 7.64
N GLN A 96 3.35 -12.07 8.05
CA GLN A 96 2.23 -11.87 7.12
C GLN A 96 2.23 -10.49 6.45
N ARG A 97 2.69 -9.45 7.14
CA ARG A 97 2.81 -8.10 6.56
C ARG A 97 3.95 -8.03 5.56
N LEU A 98 5.11 -8.58 5.89
CA LEU A 98 6.24 -8.66 4.98
C LEU A 98 5.84 -9.44 3.71
N TRP A 99 5.20 -10.60 3.86
CA TRP A 99 4.77 -11.43 2.74
C TRP A 99 3.64 -10.81 1.89
N ARG A 100 2.92 -9.84 2.45
CA ARG A 100 1.88 -9.10 1.72
C ARG A 100 2.47 -7.96 0.89
N ILE A 101 3.54 -7.32 1.35
CA ILE A 101 4.12 -6.13 0.71
C ILE A 101 5.27 -6.49 -0.24
N TYR A 102 6.25 -7.26 0.25
CA TYR A 102 7.52 -7.43 -0.42
C TYR A 102 7.46 -8.13 -1.78
N PRO A 103 6.65 -9.19 -1.99
CA PRO A 103 6.62 -9.84 -3.30
C PRO A 103 6.17 -8.90 -4.42
N MET A 104 5.09 -8.15 -4.20
CA MET A 104 4.64 -7.12 -5.14
C MET A 104 5.65 -5.98 -5.27
N TYR A 105 6.24 -5.52 -4.17
CA TYR A 105 7.27 -4.48 -4.18
C TYR A 105 8.49 -4.88 -5.02
N TRP A 106 9.02 -6.08 -4.82
CA TRP A 106 10.18 -6.57 -5.54
C TRP A 106 9.89 -6.82 -7.02
N ALA A 107 8.68 -7.26 -7.36
CA ALA A 107 8.28 -7.38 -8.75
C ALA A 107 8.22 -6.01 -9.44
N ALA A 108 7.67 -4.99 -8.77
CA ALA A 108 7.67 -3.62 -9.29
C ALA A 108 9.08 -3.00 -9.34
N LEU A 109 9.92 -3.30 -8.34
CA LEU A 109 11.32 -2.89 -8.31
C LEU A 109 12.08 -3.49 -9.50
N ALA A 110 11.91 -4.79 -9.77
CA ALA A 110 12.54 -5.44 -10.92
C ALA A 110 12.16 -4.76 -12.25
N VAL A 111 10.89 -4.37 -12.42
CA VAL A 111 10.46 -3.56 -13.58
C VAL A 111 11.17 -2.20 -13.59
N GLY A 112 11.23 -1.49 -12.46
CA GLY A 112 11.93 -0.21 -12.36
C GLY A 112 13.41 -0.29 -12.71
N LEU A 113 14.12 -1.31 -12.19
CA LEU A 113 15.55 -1.52 -12.46
C LEU A 113 15.79 -1.90 -13.93
N LEU A 114 14.92 -2.72 -14.53
CA LEU A 114 14.97 -3.02 -15.96
C LEU A 114 14.79 -1.75 -16.80
N LEU A 115 13.82 -0.90 -16.44
CA LEU A 115 13.60 0.37 -17.14
C LEU A 115 14.78 1.34 -16.98
N ASN A 116 15.43 1.39 -15.81
CA ASN A 116 16.66 2.18 -15.64
C ASN A 116 17.77 1.66 -16.56
N GLN A 117 17.98 0.34 -16.60
CA GLN A 117 18.97 -0.28 -17.48
C GLN A 117 18.69 0.00 -18.96
N LEU A 118 17.44 -0.03 -19.40
CA LEU A 118 17.06 0.31 -20.79
C LEU A 118 17.26 1.79 -21.14
N ARG A 119 17.46 2.65 -20.16
CA ARG A 119 17.71 4.10 -20.32
C ARG A 119 19.17 4.47 -20.07
N ASP A 120 20.05 3.49 -19.88
CA ASP A 120 21.45 3.68 -19.46
C ASP A 120 21.59 4.48 -18.15
N GLU A 121 20.56 4.43 -17.29
CA GLU A 121 20.56 5.04 -15.97
C GLU A 121 21.13 4.06 -14.93
N PRO A 122 21.89 4.54 -13.93
CA PRO A 122 22.47 3.68 -12.91
C PRO A 122 21.39 2.94 -12.14
N VAL A 123 21.57 1.62 -12.00
CA VAL A 123 20.67 0.74 -11.26
C VAL A 123 20.91 0.88 -9.76
N PHE A 124 22.16 0.78 -9.32
CA PHE A 124 22.60 1.03 -7.95
C PHE A 124 23.95 1.76 -7.96
N GLY A 125 24.10 2.80 -7.14
CA GLY A 125 25.38 3.50 -6.97
C GLY A 125 26.34 2.83 -5.97
N SER A 126 25.84 1.95 -5.09
CA SER A 126 26.65 1.21 -4.12
C SER A 126 25.90 0.01 -3.53
N TRP A 127 26.59 -0.90 -2.84
CA TRP A 127 25.96 -1.99 -2.10
C TRP A 127 25.00 -1.51 -1.01
N ASN A 128 25.36 -0.43 -0.30
CA ASN A 128 24.49 0.16 0.72
C ASN A 128 23.19 0.68 0.10
N GLU A 129 23.28 1.34 -1.05
CA GLU A 129 22.13 1.81 -1.80
C GLU A 129 21.24 0.67 -2.31
N ALA A 130 21.85 -0.43 -2.76
CA ALA A 130 21.11 -1.62 -3.17
C ALA A 130 20.31 -2.21 -2.01
N ILE A 131 20.91 -2.38 -0.83
CA ILE A 131 20.22 -2.88 0.37
C ILE A 131 19.07 -1.96 0.78
N LEU A 132 19.30 -0.64 0.77
CA LEU A 132 18.29 0.36 1.13
C LEU A 132 17.14 0.42 0.12
N THR A 133 17.43 0.24 -1.17
CA THR A 133 16.43 0.20 -2.24
C THR A 133 15.62 -1.10 -2.15
N VAL A 134 16.26 -2.25 -2.02
CA VAL A 134 15.58 -3.56 -1.92
C VAL A 134 14.73 -3.68 -0.65
N SER A 135 15.10 -3.00 0.44
CA SER A 135 14.33 -2.94 1.68
C SER A 135 13.25 -1.85 1.69
N GLY A 136 13.36 -0.81 0.85
CA GLY A 136 12.47 0.34 0.86
C GLY A 136 12.79 1.37 1.97
N PHE A 137 13.93 1.26 2.64
CA PHE A 137 14.32 2.16 3.75
C PHE A 137 15.23 3.32 3.33
N CYS A 138 15.45 3.53 2.03
CA CYS A 138 16.33 4.59 1.54
C CYS A 138 15.98 5.99 2.09
N ALA A 139 14.69 6.30 2.25
CA ALA A 139 14.23 7.59 2.80
C ALA A 139 14.73 7.91 4.22
N PHE A 140 15.11 6.89 5.00
CA PHE A 140 15.67 7.08 6.34
C PHE A 140 17.15 7.48 6.33
N THR A 141 17.78 7.50 5.16
CA THR A 141 19.19 7.89 4.97
C THR A 141 19.35 9.28 4.33
N GLY A 142 18.27 10.08 4.32
CA GLY A 142 18.27 11.40 3.67
C GLY A 142 18.15 11.35 2.15
N ARG A 143 17.86 10.18 1.57
CA ARG A 143 17.70 9.96 0.13
C ARG A 143 16.27 9.52 -0.17
N TRP A 144 15.53 10.28 -0.98
CA TRP A 144 14.07 10.16 -1.20
C TRP A 144 13.58 8.90 -1.99
N GLY A 145 14.17 7.73 -1.73
CA GLY A 145 13.88 6.46 -2.41
C GLY A 145 15.02 5.94 -3.29
N CYS A 146 16.21 6.55 -3.25
CA CYS A 146 17.36 6.16 -4.08
C CYS A 146 16.94 6.17 -5.57
N ASN A 147 17.31 5.14 -6.35
CA ASN A 147 16.92 5.03 -7.78
C ASN A 147 15.48 4.52 -7.97
N PHE A 148 14.73 4.29 -6.89
CA PHE A 148 13.34 3.85 -6.94
C PHE A 148 12.49 4.67 -5.95
N PRO A 149 12.06 5.90 -6.34
CA PRO A 149 11.41 6.85 -5.46
C PRO A 149 10.26 6.25 -4.63
N MET A 150 9.47 5.32 -5.18
CA MET A 150 8.37 4.68 -4.47
C MET A 150 8.74 3.91 -3.20
N GLY A 151 10.02 3.56 -3.06
CA GLY A 151 10.53 2.85 -1.89
C GLY A 151 10.25 3.60 -0.58
N TRP A 152 10.22 4.94 -0.57
CA TRP A 152 10.03 5.71 0.67
C TRP A 152 8.73 5.31 1.42
N PHE A 153 7.65 5.06 0.68
CA PHE A 153 6.36 4.70 1.27
C PHE A 153 6.38 3.28 1.86
N ILE A 154 7.21 2.39 1.31
CA ILE A 154 7.39 1.04 1.84
C ILE A 154 8.07 1.09 3.21
N GLY A 155 9.17 1.84 3.33
CA GLY A 155 9.81 2.09 4.63
C GLY A 155 8.86 2.72 5.64
N LEU A 156 8.08 3.72 5.20
CA LEU A 156 7.04 4.36 6.03
C LEU A 156 6.00 3.34 6.54
N ILE A 157 5.34 2.61 5.64
CA ILE A 157 4.20 1.75 6.01
C ILE A 157 4.65 0.57 6.87
N LEU A 158 5.84 0.02 6.62
CA LEU A 158 6.43 -1.03 7.46
C LEU A 158 6.71 -0.51 8.86
N SER A 159 7.24 0.72 8.99
CA SER A 159 7.47 1.35 10.28
C SER A 159 6.16 1.57 11.05
N LEU A 160 5.09 2.00 10.38
CA LEU A 160 3.76 2.13 10.99
C LEU A 160 3.17 0.77 11.41
N TYR A 161 3.41 -0.29 10.64
CA TYR A 161 3.04 -1.65 11.03
C TYR A 161 3.83 -2.16 12.23
N CYS A 162 5.07 -1.73 12.43
CA CYS A 162 5.83 -2.00 13.65
C CYS A 162 5.22 -1.31 14.88
N LEU A 163 4.68 -0.10 14.72
CA LEU A 163 4.00 0.61 15.80
C LEU A 163 2.61 0.03 16.15
N TYR A 164 2.02 -0.75 15.24
CA TYR A 164 0.64 -1.21 15.35
C TYR A 164 0.28 -1.88 16.70
N PRO A 165 1.05 -2.82 17.27
CA PRO A 165 0.64 -3.47 18.52
C PRO A 165 0.45 -2.49 19.67
N LEU A 166 1.34 -1.49 19.79
CA LEU A 166 1.24 -0.42 20.77
C LEU A 166 0.02 0.46 20.50
N LEU A 167 -0.17 0.87 19.24
CA LEU A 167 -1.32 1.69 18.84
C LEU A 167 -2.65 0.97 19.09
N ALA A 168 -2.75 -0.31 18.75
CA ALA A 168 -3.94 -1.13 18.96
C ALA A 168 -4.24 -1.31 20.45
N TRP A 169 -3.21 -1.54 21.27
CA TRP A 169 -3.36 -1.60 22.73
C TRP A 169 -3.89 -0.28 23.31
N ALA A 170 -3.32 0.86 22.90
CA ALA A 170 -3.75 2.17 23.37
C ALA A 170 -5.17 2.51 22.90
N MET A 171 -5.48 2.23 21.63
CA MET A 171 -6.77 2.53 21.02
C MET A 171 -7.92 1.76 21.69
N ARG A 172 -7.70 0.49 22.05
CA ARG A 172 -8.70 -0.34 22.76
C ARG A 172 -8.97 0.14 24.18
N ARG A 173 -8.01 0.79 24.84
CA ARG A 173 -8.19 1.32 26.21
C ARG A 173 -8.82 2.71 26.20
N HIS A 174 -8.26 3.61 25.39
CA HIS A 174 -8.67 5.02 25.36
C HIS A 174 -8.58 5.57 23.93
N ALA A 175 -9.53 5.20 23.05
CA ALA A 175 -9.44 5.54 21.63
C ALA A 175 -9.36 7.07 21.38
N ALA A 176 -10.23 7.86 22.01
CA ALA A 176 -10.25 9.31 21.81
C ALA A 176 -8.97 9.98 22.36
N GLY A 177 -8.54 9.61 23.57
CA GLY A 177 -7.30 10.12 24.16
C GLY A 177 -6.07 9.74 23.34
N THR A 178 -6.03 8.51 22.83
CA THR A 178 -4.98 8.05 21.91
C THR A 178 -4.96 8.91 20.66
N MET A 179 -6.11 9.20 20.04
CA MET A 179 -6.17 10.08 18.86
C MET A 179 -5.67 11.50 19.13
N CYS A 180 -5.99 12.10 20.29
CA CYS A 180 -5.44 13.40 20.69
C CYS A 180 -3.91 13.34 20.81
N VAL A 181 -3.37 12.31 21.45
CA VAL A 181 -1.92 12.12 21.58
C VAL A 181 -1.26 11.91 20.21
N LEU A 182 -1.83 11.09 19.33
CA LEU A 182 -1.30 10.88 17.98
C LEU A 182 -1.34 12.16 17.14
N PHE A 183 -2.36 12.99 17.31
CA PHE A 183 -2.44 14.30 16.66
C PHE A 183 -1.28 15.20 17.11
N VAL A 184 -1.07 15.33 18.43
CA VAL A 184 0.02 16.12 18.99
C VAL A 184 1.38 15.59 18.54
N ILE A 185 1.59 14.26 18.55
CA ILE A 185 2.82 13.63 18.06
C ILE A 185 3.04 13.97 16.58
N SER A 186 2.00 13.86 15.75
CA SER A 186 2.10 14.12 14.31
C SER A 186 2.45 15.57 14.00
N VAL A 187 1.77 16.53 14.65
CA VAL A 187 2.04 17.96 14.49
C VAL A 187 3.44 18.31 15.01
N SER A 188 3.79 17.86 16.22
CA SER A 188 5.10 18.15 16.82
C SER A 188 6.23 17.56 15.98
N SER A 189 6.06 16.34 15.48
CA SER A 189 7.06 15.69 14.62
C SER A 189 7.27 16.45 13.32
N ARG A 190 6.21 17.00 12.71
CA ARG A 190 6.34 17.81 11.48
C ARG A 190 7.17 19.06 11.73
N LEU A 191 6.86 19.81 12.80
CA LEU A 191 7.58 21.02 13.18
C LEU A 191 9.07 20.71 13.47
N ILE A 192 9.33 19.65 14.22
CA ILE A 192 10.71 19.24 14.57
C ILE A 192 11.47 18.78 13.32
N VAL A 193 10.89 17.88 12.52
CA VAL A 193 11.56 17.35 11.32
C VAL A 193 11.81 18.46 10.30
N GLU A 194 10.87 19.37 10.10
CA GLU A 194 11.06 20.53 9.21
C GLU A 194 12.21 21.43 9.70
N SER A 195 12.35 21.63 11.01
CA SER A 195 13.45 22.41 11.58
C SER A 195 14.83 21.72 11.47
N LEU A 196 14.87 20.39 11.57
CA LEU A 196 16.12 19.60 11.55
C LEU A 196 16.56 19.23 10.12
N PHE A 197 15.60 19.05 9.21
CA PHE A 197 15.81 18.57 7.85
C PHE A 197 15.13 19.50 6.83
N THR A 198 15.51 20.78 6.86
CA THR A 198 14.95 21.81 5.97
C THR A 198 15.03 21.38 4.50
N GLY A 199 13.89 21.40 3.80
CA GLY A 199 13.78 21.00 2.39
C GLY A 199 13.71 19.49 2.15
N TYR A 200 13.84 18.66 3.20
CA TYR A 200 13.55 17.23 3.09
C TYR A 200 12.05 17.00 3.29
N PRO A 201 11.37 16.20 2.45
CA PRO A 201 9.92 16.06 2.56
C PRO A 201 9.53 15.45 3.91
N LEU A 202 8.35 15.76 4.43
CA LEU A 202 7.93 15.30 5.77
C LEU A 202 7.26 13.93 5.75
N GLU A 203 6.93 13.40 4.56
CA GLU A 203 6.10 12.21 4.40
C GLU A 203 6.82 10.92 4.81
N TRP A 204 8.14 10.84 4.71
CA TRP A 204 8.87 9.61 5.03
C TRP A 204 8.84 9.25 6.52
N PHE A 205 8.72 10.26 7.40
CA PHE A 205 8.89 10.04 8.83
C PHE A 205 7.59 9.49 9.46
N PRO A 206 7.62 8.28 10.07
CA PRO A 206 6.40 7.63 10.55
C PRO A 206 5.61 8.45 11.57
N LEU A 207 6.30 9.17 12.46
CA LEU A 207 5.61 9.96 13.49
C LEU A 207 4.85 11.15 12.90
N CYS A 208 5.30 11.73 11.79
CA CYS A 208 4.56 12.75 11.04
C CYS A 208 3.24 12.23 10.44
N ARG A 209 3.05 10.89 10.38
CA ARG A 209 1.95 10.23 9.67
C ARG A 209 1.15 9.25 10.55
N VAL A 210 1.51 9.15 11.83
CA VAL A 210 0.92 8.20 12.77
C VAL A 210 -0.54 8.53 13.06
N PHE A 211 -0.92 9.80 12.98
CA PHE A 211 -2.30 10.25 13.17
C PHE A 211 -3.22 9.70 12.07
N GLU A 212 -2.85 9.86 10.81
CA GLU A 212 -3.65 9.41 9.66
C GLU A 212 -3.82 7.89 9.63
N PHE A 213 -2.76 7.17 10.00
CA PHE A 213 -2.82 5.72 10.19
C PHE A 213 -3.70 5.32 11.38
N GLY A 214 -3.54 6.02 12.52
CA GLY A 214 -4.32 5.83 13.74
C GLY A 214 -5.81 6.11 13.57
N LEU A 215 -6.19 7.10 12.74
CA LEU A 215 -7.59 7.36 12.37
C LEU A 215 -8.28 6.11 11.82
N GLY A 216 -7.55 5.30 11.04
CA GLY A 216 -8.06 4.02 10.54
C GLY A 216 -8.39 3.05 11.67
N LEU A 217 -7.49 2.89 12.66
CA LEU A 217 -7.73 2.05 13.84
C LEU A 217 -8.91 2.58 14.66
N TYR A 218 -8.95 3.88 14.90
CA TYR A 218 -9.98 4.55 15.67
C TYR A 218 -11.37 4.32 15.08
N TRP A 219 -11.50 4.40 13.75
CA TRP A 219 -12.78 4.15 13.08
C TRP A 219 -13.30 2.73 13.33
N VAL A 220 -12.40 1.74 13.37
CA VAL A 220 -12.81 0.36 13.69
C VAL A 220 -13.29 0.24 15.14
N GLU A 221 -12.61 0.90 16.09
CA GLU A 221 -13.01 0.91 17.50
C GLU A 221 -14.35 1.64 17.75
N ARG A 222 -14.72 2.60 16.89
CA ARG A 222 -16.03 3.27 16.94
C ARG A 222 -17.15 2.49 16.26
N GLY A 223 -16.82 1.35 15.64
CA GLY A 223 -17.73 0.58 14.83
C GLY A 223 -17.63 0.99 13.37
N ILE A 224 -17.39 0.00 12.50
CA ILE A 224 -17.40 0.22 11.06
C ILE A 224 -18.86 0.15 10.59
N PRO A 225 -19.37 1.19 9.90
CA PRO A 225 -20.67 1.07 9.25
C PRO A 225 -20.62 -0.10 8.27
N GLY A 226 -21.60 -1.00 8.39
CA GLY A 226 -21.84 -2.00 7.36
C GLY A 226 -21.97 -1.31 6.00
N GLY A 227 -21.64 -2.02 4.92
CA GLY A 227 -21.68 -1.45 3.59
C GLY A 227 -22.00 -2.50 2.56
N ALA A 228 -22.45 -2.05 1.39
CA ALA A 228 -22.62 -2.90 0.24
C ALA A 228 -21.31 -3.64 -0.08
N SER A 229 -21.46 -4.87 -0.56
CA SER A 229 -20.34 -5.64 -1.09
C SER A 229 -19.77 -4.92 -2.32
N SER A 230 -18.45 -4.87 -2.44
CA SER A 230 -17.80 -4.31 -3.63
C SER A 230 -18.21 -5.08 -4.90
N PRO A 231 -18.70 -4.44 -5.96
CA PRO A 231 -18.89 -5.10 -7.25
C PRO A 231 -17.53 -5.49 -7.84
N ARG A 232 -17.52 -6.49 -8.73
CA ARG A 232 -16.27 -7.12 -9.22
C ARG A 232 -15.29 -6.12 -9.83
N TRP A 233 -15.76 -5.14 -10.58
CA TRP A 233 -14.91 -4.13 -11.22
C TRP A 233 -14.27 -3.17 -10.20
N VAL A 234 -14.96 -2.81 -9.12
CA VAL A 234 -14.39 -1.99 -8.02
C VAL A 234 -13.37 -2.79 -7.24
N ALA A 235 -13.68 -4.06 -6.93
CA ALA A 235 -12.72 -4.93 -6.26
C ALA A 235 -11.44 -5.06 -7.09
N PHE A 236 -11.57 -5.27 -8.41
CA PHE A 236 -10.44 -5.33 -9.34
C PHE A 236 -9.62 -4.04 -9.35
N LEU A 237 -10.24 -2.88 -9.52
CA LEU A 237 -9.55 -1.59 -9.50
C LEU A 237 -8.84 -1.33 -8.16
N SER A 238 -9.48 -1.74 -7.05
CA SER A 238 -8.85 -1.67 -5.74
C SER A 238 -7.66 -2.62 -5.62
N ASP A 239 -7.69 -3.81 -6.22
CA ASP A 239 -6.62 -4.79 -6.10
C ASP A 239 -5.37 -4.34 -6.87
N ILE A 240 -5.55 -3.71 -8.04
CA ILE A 240 -4.43 -3.15 -8.80
C ILE A 240 -3.92 -1.80 -8.25
N SER A 241 -4.59 -1.19 -7.28
CA SER A 241 -4.20 0.14 -6.76
C SER A 241 -2.78 0.19 -6.18
N PHE A 242 -2.33 -0.88 -5.53
CA PHE A 242 -0.99 -0.97 -4.94
C PHE A 242 0.13 -1.17 -5.98
N PRO A 243 0.04 -2.12 -6.94
CA PRO A 243 1.01 -2.18 -8.03
C PRO A 243 1.03 -0.90 -8.87
N LEU A 244 -0.13 -0.27 -9.09
CA LEU A 244 -0.21 1.01 -9.78
C LEU A 244 0.54 2.10 -9.02
N TYR A 245 0.37 2.15 -7.69
CA TYR A 245 1.19 3.02 -6.82
C TYR A 245 2.68 2.77 -7.03
N LEU A 246 3.13 1.52 -7.08
CA LEU A 246 4.55 1.19 -7.19
C LEU A 246 5.16 1.50 -8.57
N LEU A 247 4.36 1.46 -9.63
CA LEU A 247 4.88 1.55 -11.00
C LEU A 247 4.76 2.93 -11.64
N HIS A 248 3.80 3.76 -11.22
CA HIS A 248 3.44 4.96 -11.98
C HIS A 248 4.63 5.89 -12.28
N TYR A 249 5.50 6.20 -11.31
CA TYR A 249 6.66 7.07 -11.55
C TYR A 249 7.78 6.40 -12.36
N SER A 250 7.92 5.07 -12.29
CA SER A 250 8.92 4.33 -13.10
C SER A 250 8.68 4.49 -14.60
N PHE A 251 7.42 4.73 -14.98
CA PHE A 251 6.98 5.00 -16.35
C PHE A 251 6.82 6.49 -16.67
N ALA A 252 7.21 7.40 -15.77
CA ALA A 252 7.09 8.84 -16.01
C ALA A 252 7.82 9.27 -17.30
N PHE A 253 8.94 8.63 -17.64
CA PHE A 253 9.71 8.90 -18.87
C PHE A 253 8.87 8.89 -20.16
N VAL A 254 7.73 8.20 -20.19
CA VAL A 254 6.79 8.19 -21.34
C VAL A 254 6.35 9.60 -21.71
N PHE A 255 6.20 10.51 -20.74
CA PHE A 255 5.84 11.91 -20.99
C PHE A 255 6.85 12.65 -21.86
N TRP A 256 8.12 12.23 -21.86
CA TRP A 256 9.19 12.84 -22.65
C TRP A 256 9.43 12.17 -24.01
N HIS A 257 8.84 10.99 -24.25
CA HIS A 257 9.07 10.20 -25.47
C HIS A 257 7.83 10.07 -26.36
N ALA A 258 6.63 10.17 -25.79
CA ALA A 258 5.40 10.12 -26.54
C ALA A 258 4.97 11.51 -27.02
N SER A 259 4.42 11.59 -28.22
CA SER A 259 3.93 12.84 -28.80
C SER A 259 2.66 13.34 -28.11
N TYR A 260 2.51 14.66 -28.04
CA TYR A 260 1.24 15.30 -27.68
C TYR A 260 0.15 14.99 -28.73
N PRO A 261 -1.11 14.72 -28.36
CA PRO A 261 -1.67 14.65 -26.99
C PRO A 261 -1.67 13.23 -26.39
N TRP A 262 -1.06 12.25 -27.07
CA TRP A 262 -1.20 10.83 -26.73
C TRP A 262 -0.39 10.39 -25.52
N HIS A 263 0.63 11.15 -25.11
CA HIS A 263 1.51 10.81 -23.99
C HIS A 263 0.76 10.44 -22.71
N LEU A 264 -0.34 11.15 -22.38
CA LEU A 264 -1.15 10.85 -21.19
C LEU A 264 -1.87 9.51 -21.31
N LEU A 265 -2.52 9.26 -22.44
CA LEU A 265 -3.26 8.02 -22.69
C LEU A 265 -2.30 6.82 -22.75
N ILE A 266 -1.14 6.99 -23.40
CA ILE A 266 -0.09 5.97 -23.48
C ILE A 266 0.48 5.69 -22.09
N TYR A 267 0.80 6.73 -21.31
CA TYR A 267 1.28 6.58 -19.94
C TYR A 267 0.29 5.80 -19.06
N LEU A 268 -0.99 6.21 -19.05
CA LEU A 268 -2.01 5.54 -18.26
C LEU A 268 -2.21 4.09 -18.70
N ALA A 269 -2.25 3.83 -20.01
CA ALA A 269 -2.37 2.48 -20.55
C ALA A 269 -1.19 1.60 -20.13
N ILE A 270 0.04 2.08 -20.29
CA ILE A 270 1.25 1.33 -19.91
C ILE A 270 1.27 1.04 -18.41
N VAL A 271 1.01 2.05 -17.57
CA VAL A 271 1.04 1.87 -16.11
C VAL A 271 -0.04 0.89 -15.64
N ILE A 272 -1.25 0.96 -16.20
CA ILE A 272 -2.33 0.02 -15.87
C ILE A 272 -1.98 -1.40 -16.35
N LEU A 273 -1.54 -1.56 -17.59
CA LEU A 273 -1.18 -2.87 -18.15
C LEU A 273 -0.01 -3.50 -17.40
N ALA A 274 1.03 -2.72 -17.08
CA ALA A 274 2.15 -3.18 -16.27
C ALA A 274 1.70 -3.60 -14.86
N SER A 275 0.78 -2.84 -14.25
CA SER A 275 0.22 -3.17 -12.93
C SER A 275 -0.55 -4.49 -12.96
N ILE A 276 -1.36 -4.72 -14.00
CA ILE A 276 -2.08 -5.98 -14.20
C ILE A 276 -1.11 -7.14 -14.41
N ALA A 277 -0.09 -6.96 -15.26
CA ALA A 277 0.90 -7.98 -15.56
C ALA A 277 1.69 -8.40 -14.30
N VAL A 278 2.18 -7.43 -13.53
CA VAL A 278 2.90 -7.69 -12.28
C VAL A 278 2.00 -8.39 -11.26
N SER A 279 0.72 -7.98 -11.17
CA SER A 279 -0.26 -8.63 -10.29
C SER A 279 -0.47 -10.10 -10.67
N ALA A 280 -0.64 -10.38 -11.96
CA ALA A 280 -0.82 -11.75 -12.46
C ALA A 280 0.42 -12.63 -12.21
N VAL A 281 1.63 -12.08 -12.36
CA VAL A 281 2.89 -12.78 -12.03
C VAL A 281 2.96 -13.10 -10.54
N GLU A 282 2.64 -12.13 -9.68
CA GLU A 282 2.66 -12.32 -8.23
C GLU A 282 1.65 -13.39 -7.78
N GLU A 283 0.44 -13.39 -8.34
CA GLU A 283 -0.59 -14.40 -8.05
C GLU A 283 -0.14 -15.81 -8.45
N ARG A 284 0.44 -15.96 -9.66
CA ARG A 284 1.00 -17.24 -10.14
C ARG A 284 2.14 -17.72 -9.25
N ALA A 285 3.05 -16.83 -8.85
CA ALA A 285 4.15 -17.16 -7.96
C ALA A 285 3.64 -17.65 -6.59
N LYS A 286 2.65 -16.95 -6.01
CA LYS A 286 2.01 -17.35 -4.75
C LYS A 286 1.32 -18.71 -4.89
N ALA A 287 0.58 -18.94 -5.98
CA ALA A 287 -0.09 -20.21 -6.25
C ALA A 287 0.91 -21.38 -6.30
N PHE A 288 2.02 -21.20 -7.03
CA PHE A 288 3.10 -22.20 -7.13
C PHE A 288 3.75 -22.52 -5.78
N LEU A 289 4.01 -21.51 -4.94
CA LEU A 289 4.57 -21.74 -3.60
C LEU A 289 3.58 -22.46 -2.67
N THR A 290 2.28 -22.20 -2.82
CA THR A 290 1.25 -22.88 -2.02
C THR A 290 0.98 -24.32 -2.46
N SER A 291 1.12 -24.64 -3.76
CA SER A 291 0.95 -26.02 -4.24
C SER A 291 2.09 -26.92 -3.76
N ARG A 292 3.34 -26.42 -3.74
CA ARG A 292 4.49 -27.17 -3.20
C ARG A 292 4.37 -27.50 -1.71
N LYS A 293 3.80 -26.60 -0.89
CA LYS A 293 3.58 -26.86 0.55
C LYS A 293 2.54 -27.95 0.83
N ARG A 294 1.76 -28.36 -0.17
CA ARG A 294 0.76 -29.43 -0.07
C ARG A 294 1.21 -30.76 -0.68
N ALA A 295 2.41 -30.82 -1.27
CA ALA A 295 2.96 -32.09 -1.74
C ALA A 295 3.35 -32.94 -0.52
N PRO A 296 2.85 -34.19 -0.40
CA PRO A 296 3.30 -35.11 0.65
C PRO A 296 4.82 -35.34 0.49
N LEU A 297 5.53 -35.39 1.62
CA LEU A 297 6.95 -35.75 1.64
C LEU A 297 7.10 -37.13 0.98
N PRO A 298 8.10 -37.33 0.08
CA PRO A 298 8.38 -38.66 -0.43
C PRO A 298 8.71 -39.58 0.75
N SER A 299 8.00 -40.71 0.79
CA SER A 299 8.16 -41.80 1.76
C SER A 299 9.53 -42.46 1.66
#